data_AF-A0A951SUD1-F1
#
_entry.id   AF-A0A951SUD1-F1
#
_cell.length_a   1.000
_cell.length_b   1.000
_cell.length_c   1.000
_cell.angle_alpha   90.00
_cell.angle_beta   90.00
_cell.angle_gamma   90.00
#
_symmetry.space_group_name_H-M   'P 1'
#
loop_
_entity.id
_entity.type
_entity.pdbx_description
1 polymer ?
#
loop_
_entity_poly.entity_id
_entity_poly.type
_entity_poly.pdbx_seq_one_letter_code
_entity_poly.pdbx_strand_id
1 'polypeptide(L)'
;MPQTKATKKSTPKSTPKAVKKVAEKVAKKTVKKAAKKTAAATTKIATASSVTKEKKESVADTGFAEGDYIVYPMHGVGLVTGIQKQTILGNKTLCYILEIQSNKMKVVIPTNKATETGIRSIIKKTDVKKVTALLRKDEVDTEEDWKLRYQNNLNKIKSGSIYSVAEVCRNLYKRARDKELSLMEKRLYESAYNLITSEIAIAKDITQEEAGNMISDILS
;
A
#
# COMPACT_ATOMS: atom_id res chain seq x y z
N MET A 1 -55.77 38.96 -5.09
CA MET A 1 -56.44 38.80 -3.77
C MET A 1 -57.67 37.92 -3.96
N PRO A 2 -58.18 37.20 -2.93
CA PRO A 2 -57.75 37.13 -1.51
C PRO A 2 -56.48 36.27 -1.28
N GLN A 3 -55.66 36.52 -0.25
CA GLN A 3 -55.70 36.03 1.16
C GLN A 3 -55.45 34.51 1.31
N THR A 4 -54.37 33.96 1.91
CA THR A 4 -53.55 34.19 3.14
C THR A 4 -54.08 33.56 4.44
N LYS A 5 -53.37 32.57 4.98
CA LYS A 5 -52.94 32.53 6.41
C LYS A 5 -51.95 31.39 6.74
N ALA A 6 -51.15 31.61 7.79
CA ALA A 6 -50.37 30.59 8.52
C ALA A 6 -51.21 30.09 9.75
N THR A 7 -50.78 29.24 10.70
CA THR A 7 -49.50 29.20 11.43
C THR A 7 -49.35 27.94 12.31
N LYS A 8 -48.12 27.68 12.79
CA LYS A 8 -47.64 26.86 13.95
C LYS A 8 -48.72 26.57 15.04
N LYS A 9 -48.71 25.42 15.74
CA LYS A 9 -47.78 24.93 16.82
C LYS A 9 -48.22 23.47 17.22
N SER A 10 -47.58 22.65 18.06
CA SER A 10 -46.42 22.79 19.00
C SER A 10 -45.80 21.43 19.42
N THR A 11 -44.50 21.48 19.75
CA THR A 11 -43.62 20.56 20.53
C THR A 11 -44.07 20.36 22.01
N PRO A 12 -43.45 19.51 22.90
CA PRO A 12 -42.06 18.95 22.96
C PRO A 12 -42.03 17.39 23.11
N LYS A 13 -41.15 16.62 23.80
CA LYS A 13 -40.11 16.80 24.86
C LYS A 13 -39.29 15.48 25.02
N SER A 14 -37.99 15.40 25.36
CA SER A 14 -36.80 16.27 25.23
C SER A 14 -35.48 15.47 25.46
N THR A 15 -34.32 16.05 25.15
CA THR A 15 -32.94 15.65 25.57
C THR A 15 -32.70 15.89 27.10
N PRO A 16 -31.50 15.75 27.76
CA PRO A 16 -30.09 15.63 27.26
C PRO A 16 -29.06 14.81 28.13
N LYS A 17 -27.75 15.01 27.86
CA LYS A 17 -26.52 14.73 28.68
C LYS A 17 -26.05 13.26 28.82
N ALA A 18 -24.84 12.93 29.33
CA ALA A 18 -23.45 13.42 29.11
C ALA A 18 -22.52 13.09 30.33
N VAL A 19 -21.36 12.45 30.06
CA VAL A 19 -20.06 12.57 30.79
C VAL A 19 -19.89 11.97 32.22
N LYS A 20 -18.79 11.18 32.40
CA LYS A 20 -18.15 10.68 33.68
C LYS A 20 -18.95 9.65 34.54
N LYS A 21 -18.40 8.98 35.56
CA LYS A 21 -17.09 8.30 35.85
C LYS A 21 -17.13 7.67 37.28
N VAL A 22 -16.48 6.52 37.51
CA VAL A 22 -16.13 5.87 38.83
C VAL A 22 -17.25 5.17 39.64
N ALA A 23 -16.95 3.94 40.09
CA ALA A 23 -17.34 3.20 41.32
C ALA A 23 -17.51 1.69 40.98
N GLU A 24 -16.65 0.72 41.33
CA GLU A 24 -15.95 0.31 42.57
C GLU A 24 -16.73 -0.74 43.42
N LYS A 25 -16.24 -2.00 43.43
CA LYS A 25 -16.20 -3.00 44.53
C LYS A 25 -15.64 -4.35 44.01
N VAL A 26 -15.13 -5.31 44.81
CA VAL A 26 -14.08 -5.29 45.87
C VAL A 26 -13.72 -6.74 46.31
N ALA A 27 -12.43 -7.12 46.29
CA ALA A 27 -11.78 -8.29 46.95
C ALA A 27 -10.26 -8.27 46.58
N LYS A 28 -9.19 -8.36 47.40
CA LYS A 28 -8.86 -8.95 48.74
C LYS A 28 -9.00 -10.48 48.74
N LYS A 29 -8.04 -11.36 49.11
CA LYS A 29 -6.72 -11.39 49.83
C LYS A 29 -5.92 -12.63 49.29
N THR A 30 -4.71 -13.13 49.65
CA THR A 30 -3.60 -12.92 50.64
C THR A 30 -2.34 -13.64 50.06
N VAL A 31 -1.07 -13.15 50.05
CA VAL A 31 -0.02 -12.94 51.11
C VAL A 31 0.99 -14.10 51.35
N LYS A 32 2.29 -13.85 51.02
CA LYS A 32 3.55 -14.52 51.49
C LYS A 32 3.72 -16.02 51.07
N LYS A 33 4.86 -16.72 51.25
CA LYS A 33 6.13 -16.48 51.99
C LYS A 33 7.32 -17.27 51.36
N ALA A 34 8.53 -16.96 51.85
CA ALA A 34 9.70 -17.83 52.03
C ALA A 34 10.75 -17.95 50.91
N ALA A 35 12.00 -17.79 51.33
CA ALA A 35 13.24 -18.05 50.60
C ALA A 35 14.23 -18.77 51.53
N LYS A 36 15.43 -19.10 51.01
CA LYS A 36 16.66 -19.49 51.74
C LYS A 36 16.77 -20.94 52.26
N LYS A 37 17.58 -21.75 51.56
CA LYS A 37 18.82 -22.40 52.06
C LYS A 37 19.58 -23.03 50.86
N THR A 38 20.76 -22.52 50.46
CA THR A 38 22.15 -22.92 50.86
C THR A 38 22.63 -24.29 50.34
N ALA A 39 23.88 -24.49 49.88
CA ALA A 39 24.98 -23.56 49.52
C ALA A 39 26.17 -24.34 48.88
N ALA A 40 27.20 -23.60 48.44
CA ALA A 40 28.62 -24.00 48.30
C ALA A 40 29.07 -24.96 47.17
N ALA A 41 29.66 -24.36 46.13
CA ALA A 41 30.97 -24.75 45.58
C ALA A 41 31.60 -23.53 44.90
N THR A 42 32.83 -23.11 45.27
CA THR A 42 33.40 -21.82 44.85
C THR A 42 34.91 -21.89 44.58
N THR A 43 35.34 -21.73 43.33
CA THR A 43 36.73 -21.39 42.94
C THR A 43 36.66 -20.71 41.55
N LYS A 44 36.77 -19.37 41.47
CA LYS A 44 37.94 -18.57 40.98
C LYS A 44 38.32 -18.82 39.51
N ILE A 45 38.66 -17.84 38.67
CA ILE A 45 38.83 -16.38 38.86
C ILE A 45 38.51 -15.59 37.57
N ALA A 46 38.46 -14.26 37.67
CA ALA A 46 38.00 -13.28 36.68
C ALA A 46 38.64 -13.30 35.27
N THR A 47 37.88 -12.81 34.29
CA THR A 47 38.19 -11.54 33.60
C THR A 47 36.93 -10.97 32.95
N ALA A 48 36.90 -9.66 32.67
CA ALA A 48 35.70 -8.96 32.21
C ALA A 48 35.81 -8.50 30.75
N SER A 49 34.79 -8.80 29.94
CA SER A 49 34.35 -7.93 28.84
C SER A 49 32.91 -8.26 28.45
N SER A 50 32.05 -7.24 28.47
CA SER A 50 30.66 -7.32 28.06
C SER A 50 30.51 -7.16 26.55
N VAL A 51 29.98 -8.18 25.87
CA VAL A 51 29.09 -7.97 24.72
C VAL A 51 27.87 -8.88 24.90
N THR A 52 26.71 -8.26 25.14
CA THR A 52 25.43 -8.96 25.14
C THR A 52 25.20 -9.51 23.74
N LYS A 53 25.35 -10.82 23.55
CA LYS A 53 25.19 -11.46 22.24
C LYS A 53 23.71 -11.52 21.89
N GLU A 54 23.18 -10.41 21.38
CA GLU A 54 21.76 -10.27 21.03
C GLU A 54 21.34 -11.42 20.13
N LYS A 55 20.29 -12.11 20.56
CA LYS A 55 19.71 -13.25 19.86
C LYS A 55 19.18 -12.73 18.53
N LYS A 56 19.84 -13.07 17.43
CA LYS A 56 19.44 -12.73 16.06
C LYS A 56 18.10 -13.40 15.75
N GLU A 57 17.01 -12.75 16.14
CA GLU A 57 15.65 -13.19 15.78
C GLU A 57 15.53 -13.23 14.26
N SER A 58 15.03 -14.37 13.77
CA SER A 58 14.82 -14.62 12.36
C SER A 58 13.80 -13.63 11.80
N VAL A 59 14.29 -12.66 11.04
CA VAL A 59 13.44 -11.74 10.27
C VAL A 59 12.60 -12.58 9.31
N ALA A 60 11.29 -12.37 9.30
CA ALA A 60 10.39 -13.07 8.40
C ALA A 60 10.75 -12.75 6.93
N ASP A 61 10.82 -13.78 6.09
CA ASP A 61 11.45 -13.72 4.78
C ASP A 61 10.62 -12.91 3.76
N THR A 62 10.84 -11.60 3.79
CA THR A 62 10.31 -10.61 2.85
C THR A 62 11.50 -9.83 2.30
N GLY A 63 12.25 -10.48 1.40
CA GLY A 63 13.58 -10.05 0.95
C GLY A 63 13.61 -8.78 0.10
N PHE A 64 13.43 -7.62 0.74
CA PHE A 64 13.69 -6.29 0.19
C PHE A 64 14.71 -5.56 1.07
N ALA A 65 15.69 -4.91 0.46
CA ALA A 65 16.74 -4.14 1.10
C ALA A 65 16.48 -2.62 1.05
N GLU A 66 17.25 -1.85 1.82
CA GLU A 66 17.22 -0.39 1.75
C GLU A 66 17.88 0.06 0.44
N GLY A 67 17.20 0.94 -0.31
CA GLY A 67 17.59 1.32 -1.68
C GLY A 67 16.95 0.49 -2.81
N ASP A 68 16.21 -0.59 -2.50
CA ASP A 68 15.46 -1.33 -3.54
C ASP A 68 14.29 -0.52 -4.10
N TYR A 69 14.06 -0.63 -5.41
CA TYR A 69 12.83 -0.13 -6.05
C TYR A 69 11.77 -1.22 -6.12
N ILE A 70 10.58 -0.90 -5.64
CA ILE A 70 9.43 -1.80 -5.58
C ILE A 70 8.17 -1.08 -6.05
N VAL A 71 7.14 -1.84 -6.43
CA VAL A 71 5.86 -1.28 -6.89
C VAL A 71 4.76 -1.59 -5.89
N TYR A 72 4.06 -0.54 -5.47
CA TYR A 72 2.86 -0.62 -4.64
C TYR A 72 1.60 -0.50 -5.53
N PRO A 73 0.59 -1.39 -5.40
CA PRO A 73 -0.63 -1.32 -6.21
C PRO A 73 -1.32 0.04 -6.15
N MET A 74 -1.77 0.56 -7.30
CA MET A 74 -2.41 1.89 -7.46
C MET A 74 -1.57 3.13 -7.12
N HIS A 75 -0.41 3.02 -6.47
CA HIS A 75 0.50 4.17 -6.23
C HIS A 75 1.79 4.12 -7.07
N GLY A 76 2.13 2.95 -7.62
CA GLY A 76 3.26 2.78 -8.52
C GLY A 76 4.60 2.64 -7.80
N VAL A 77 5.65 3.09 -8.45
CA VAL A 77 7.03 2.86 -8.00
C VAL A 77 7.32 3.65 -6.73
N GLY A 78 7.85 2.96 -5.72
CA GLY A 78 8.48 3.55 -4.55
C GLY A 78 9.87 2.99 -4.30
N LEU A 79 10.70 3.81 -3.65
CA LEU A 79 12.02 3.44 -3.14
C LEU A 79 11.90 2.99 -1.68
N VAL A 80 12.55 1.89 -1.29
CA VAL A 80 12.68 1.51 0.12
C VAL A 80 13.65 2.48 0.80
N THR A 81 13.13 3.42 1.59
CA THR A 81 13.94 4.37 2.36
C THR A 81 14.62 3.71 3.56
N GLY A 82 14.01 2.66 4.13
CA GLY A 82 14.61 1.88 5.22
C GLY A 82 13.64 0.95 5.93
N ILE A 83 14.15 0.16 6.89
CA ILE A 83 13.37 -0.81 7.68
C ILE A 83 13.39 -0.43 9.16
N GLN A 84 12.23 -0.09 9.73
CA GLN A 84 12.12 0.36 11.11
C GLN A 84 11.26 -0.59 11.96
N LYS A 85 11.66 -0.84 13.22
CA LYS A 85 10.82 -1.51 14.23
C LYS A 85 9.85 -0.49 14.84
N GLN A 86 8.54 -0.69 14.66
CA GLN A 86 7.49 0.13 15.27
C GLN A 86 6.60 -0.72 16.18
N THR A 87 6.09 -0.13 17.28
CA THR A 87 5.20 -0.82 18.22
C THR A 87 3.74 -0.58 17.81
N ILE A 88 3.15 -1.54 17.10
CA ILE A 88 1.77 -1.48 16.60
C ILE A 88 0.89 -2.35 17.51
N LEU A 89 -0.16 -1.76 18.09
CA LEU A 89 -1.07 -2.44 19.03
C LEU A 89 -0.33 -3.19 20.18
N GLY A 90 0.77 -2.60 20.67
CA GLY A 90 1.64 -3.18 21.72
C GLY A 90 2.70 -4.18 21.22
N ASN A 91 2.60 -4.66 19.98
CA ASN A 91 3.54 -5.61 19.39
C ASN A 91 4.63 -4.91 18.57
N LYS A 92 5.90 -5.22 18.85
CA LYS A 92 7.05 -4.74 18.06
C LYS A 92 7.05 -5.42 16.70
N THR A 93 6.79 -4.66 15.64
CA THR A 93 6.66 -5.15 14.27
C THR A 93 7.68 -4.44 13.37
N LEU A 94 8.40 -5.19 12.55
CA LEU A 94 9.27 -4.63 11.51
C LEU A 94 8.40 -4.07 10.38
N CYS A 95 8.68 -2.85 9.93
CA CYS A 95 7.94 -2.15 8.90
C CYS A 95 8.89 -1.56 7.85
N TYR A 96 8.56 -1.72 6.57
CA TYR A 96 9.21 -1.00 5.48
C TYR A 96 8.73 0.44 5.46
N ILE A 97 9.65 1.37 5.26
CA ILE A 97 9.38 2.77 4.94
C ILE A 97 9.64 2.94 3.44
N LEU A 98 8.59 3.25 2.68
CA LEU A 98 8.64 3.45 1.24
C LEU A 98 8.40 4.91 0.91
N GLU A 99 9.08 5.44 -0.11
CA GLU A 99 8.78 6.76 -0.68
C GLU A 99 8.33 6.62 -2.13
N ILE A 100 7.06 6.96 -2.41
CA ILE A 100 6.44 6.83 -3.74
C ILE A 100 6.91 7.97 -4.65
N GLN A 101 7.66 7.64 -5.70
CA GLN A 101 8.28 8.63 -6.59
C GLN A 101 7.26 9.55 -7.26
N SER A 102 6.09 9.01 -7.64
CA SER A 102 5.04 9.76 -8.36
C SER A 102 4.32 10.83 -7.53
N ASN A 103 4.40 10.80 -6.19
CA ASN A 103 3.65 11.73 -5.32
C ASN A 103 4.41 12.14 -4.04
N LYS A 104 5.68 11.74 -3.88
CA LYS A 104 6.54 11.95 -2.70
C LYS A 104 5.88 11.55 -1.37
N MET A 105 4.93 10.60 -1.44
CA MET A 105 4.17 10.11 -0.29
C MET A 105 4.95 8.99 0.39
N LYS A 106 5.15 9.10 1.71
CA LYS A 106 5.77 8.04 2.50
C LYS A 106 4.72 7.04 2.97
N VAL A 107 4.94 5.74 2.71
CA VAL A 107 4.04 4.63 3.07
C VAL A 107 4.79 3.69 4.01
N VAL A 108 4.16 3.34 5.14
CA VAL A 108 4.73 2.42 6.13
C VAL A 108 3.96 1.10 6.10
N ILE A 109 4.64 0.00 5.81
CA ILE A 109 4.00 -1.31 5.63
C ILE A 109 4.64 -2.36 6.55
N PRO A 110 3.87 -3.01 7.45
CA PRO A 110 4.36 -4.12 8.25
C PRO A 110 4.86 -5.28 7.38
N THR A 111 6.04 -5.81 7.69
CA THR A 111 6.62 -7.05 7.10
C THR A 111 5.59 -8.17 7.01
N ASN A 112 4.90 -8.46 8.11
CA ASN A 112 3.82 -9.44 8.23
C ASN A 112 2.63 -9.26 7.25
N LYS A 113 2.55 -8.13 6.55
CA LYS A 113 1.49 -7.79 5.57
C LYS A 113 2.04 -7.42 4.18
N ALA A 114 3.36 -7.43 3.96
CA ALA A 114 3.96 -7.06 2.68
C ALA A 114 3.40 -7.87 1.50
N THR A 115 3.32 -9.20 1.65
CA THR A 115 2.77 -10.13 0.64
C THR A 115 1.27 -9.92 0.42
N GLU A 116 0.49 -9.73 1.50
CA GLU A 116 -0.96 -9.49 1.44
C GLU A 116 -1.30 -8.13 0.80
N THR A 117 -0.39 -7.16 0.90
CA THR A 117 -0.51 -5.82 0.32
C THR A 117 -0.15 -5.81 -1.19
N GLY A 118 0.36 -6.91 -1.74
CA GLY A 118 0.68 -7.03 -3.16
C GLY A 118 1.93 -6.24 -3.59
N ILE A 119 2.89 -6.04 -2.68
CA ILE A 119 4.19 -5.44 -3.00
C ILE A 119 4.95 -6.36 -3.97
N ARG A 120 5.53 -5.81 -5.04
CA ARG A 120 6.42 -6.54 -5.96
C ARG A 120 7.73 -5.80 -6.23
N SER A 121 8.79 -6.52 -6.59
CA SER A 121 9.98 -5.96 -7.25
C SER A 121 9.62 -5.39 -8.62
N ILE A 122 10.41 -4.44 -9.13
CA ILE A 122 10.30 -3.95 -10.52
C ILE A 122 10.69 -5.03 -11.54
N ILE A 123 10.08 -4.96 -12.72
CA ILE A 123 10.39 -5.83 -13.87
C ILE A 123 11.79 -5.65 -14.45
N LYS A 124 12.34 -6.73 -15.02
CA LYS A 124 13.65 -6.74 -15.68
C LYS A 124 13.54 -6.17 -17.11
N LYS A 125 14.66 -5.69 -17.67
CA LYS A 125 14.77 -5.19 -19.06
C LYS A 125 14.31 -6.21 -20.13
N THR A 126 14.28 -7.50 -19.80
CA THR A 126 13.68 -8.59 -20.59
C THR A 126 12.15 -8.51 -20.69
N ASP A 127 11.49 -8.15 -19.61
CA ASP A 127 10.04 -8.17 -19.47
C ASP A 127 9.43 -6.85 -19.94
N VAL A 128 10.18 -5.74 -19.84
CA VAL A 128 9.85 -4.48 -20.54
C VAL A 128 9.63 -4.72 -22.04
N LYS A 129 10.45 -5.56 -22.70
CA LYS A 129 10.25 -5.90 -24.13
C LYS A 129 8.92 -6.63 -24.37
N LYS A 130 8.50 -7.51 -23.45
CA LYS A 130 7.20 -8.20 -23.52
C LYS A 130 6.04 -7.23 -23.33
N VAL A 131 6.16 -6.28 -22.39
CA VAL A 131 5.17 -5.21 -22.17
C VAL A 131 5.05 -4.31 -23.41
N THR A 132 6.16 -3.89 -24.01
CA THR A 132 6.17 -3.16 -25.30
C THR A 132 5.48 -3.94 -26.42
N ALA A 133 5.73 -5.25 -26.54
CA ALA A 133 5.05 -6.08 -27.54
C ALA A 133 3.54 -6.23 -27.26
N LEU A 134 3.14 -6.31 -25.99
CA LEU A 134 1.74 -6.38 -25.56
C LEU A 134 0.98 -5.08 -25.83
N LEU A 135 1.61 -3.92 -25.66
CA LEU A 135 1.05 -2.61 -26.00
C LEU A 135 0.80 -2.46 -27.50
N ARG A 136 1.68 -3.01 -28.35
CA ARG A 136 1.57 -2.96 -29.82
C ARG A 136 0.47 -3.88 -30.40
N LYS A 137 0.01 -4.89 -29.66
CA LYS A 137 -0.98 -5.88 -30.14
C LYS A 137 -2.34 -5.23 -30.44
N ASP A 138 -3.12 -5.78 -31.37
CA ASP A 138 -4.35 -5.11 -31.83
C ASP A 138 -5.65 -5.44 -31.08
N GLU A 139 -5.59 -6.35 -30.10
CA GLU A 139 -6.76 -6.72 -29.30
C GLU A 139 -7.30 -5.55 -28.45
N VAL A 140 -8.61 -5.39 -28.44
CA VAL A 140 -9.35 -4.43 -27.61
C VAL A 140 -10.46 -5.19 -26.84
N ASP A 141 -10.70 -4.83 -25.57
CA ASP A 141 -11.81 -5.38 -24.77
C ASP A 141 -13.17 -5.05 -25.43
N THR A 142 -13.90 -6.09 -25.85
CA THR A 142 -15.17 -5.99 -26.59
C THR A 142 -16.35 -5.50 -25.73
N GLU A 143 -16.19 -5.42 -24.41
CA GLU A 143 -17.23 -5.02 -23.47
C GLU A 143 -17.86 -3.66 -23.80
N GLU A 144 -19.18 -3.64 -24.03
CA GLU A 144 -19.93 -2.42 -24.37
C GLU A 144 -20.41 -1.62 -23.14
N ASP A 145 -20.75 -2.27 -22.02
CA ASP A 145 -21.06 -1.57 -20.77
C ASP A 145 -19.80 -0.91 -20.19
N TRP A 146 -19.81 0.42 -20.14
CA TRP A 146 -18.73 1.22 -19.59
C TRP A 146 -18.54 1.01 -18.09
N LYS A 147 -19.60 0.66 -17.35
CA LYS A 147 -19.53 0.45 -15.91
C LYS A 147 -18.85 -0.87 -15.60
N LEU A 148 -19.27 -1.96 -16.26
CA LEU A 148 -18.61 -3.26 -16.16
C LEU A 148 -17.15 -3.19 -16.65
N ARG A 149 -16.88 -2.55 -17.80
CA ARG A 149 -15.53 -2.34 -18.32
C ARG A 149 -14.65 -1.56 -17.33
N TYR A 150 -15.14 -0.45 -16.77
CA TYR A 150 -14.41 0.33 -15.76
C TYR A 150 -14.06 -0.53 -14.54
N GLN A 151 -15.01 -1.33 -14.05
CA GLN A 151 -14.80 -2.20 -12.89
C GLN A 151 -13.83 -3.35 -13.18
N ASN A 152 -13.89 -3.96 -14.37
CA ASN A 152 -12.94 -4.97 -14.84
C ASN A 152 -11.53 -4.38 -15.00
N ASN A 153 -11.41 -3.20 -15.60
CA ASN A 153 -10.12 -2.50 -15.75
C ASN A 153 -9.53 -2.04 -14.42
N LEU A 154 -10.38 -1.59 -13.48
CA LEU A 154 -9.95 -1.26 -12.12
C LEU A 154 -9.47 -2.51 -11.36
N ASN A 155 -10.11 -3.67 -11.55
CA ASN A 155 -9.64 -4.95 -11.01
C ASN A 155 -8.30 -5.38 -11.65
N LYS A 156 -8.15 -5.26 -12.98
CA LYS A 156 -6.88 -5.49 -13.70
C LYS A 156 -5.75 -4.61 -13.14
N ILE A 157 -5.99 -3.32 -12.86
CA ILE A 157 -4.99 -2.42 -12.23
C ILE A 157 -4.71 -2.80 -10.76
N LYS A 158 -5.76 -3.10 -9.98
CA LYS A 158 -5.64 -3.49 -8.56
C LYS A 158 -4.86 -4.80 -8.38
N SER A 159 -4.84 -5.69 -9.38
CA SER A 159 -4.04 -6.93 -9.37
C SER A 159 -2.53 -6.69 -9.20
N GLY A 160 -2.02 -5.50 -9.54
CA GLY A 160 -0.59 -5.21 -9.49
C GLY A 160 0.24 -5.96 -10.55
N SER A 161 -0.36 -6.50 -11.60
CA SER A 161 0.38 -7.04 -12.75
C SER A 161 0.61 -5.96 -13.82
N ILE A 162 1.87 -5.66 -14.14
CA ILE A 162 2.21 -4.69 -15.20
C ILE A 162 1.63 -5.10 -16.57
N TYR A 163 1.52 -6.40 -16.85
CA TYR A 163 0.88 -6.90 -18.08
C TYR A 163 -0.60 -6.50 -18.13
N SER A 164 -1.33 -6.68 -17.02
CA SER A 164 -2.74 -6.32 -16.92
C SER A 164 -2.96 -4.79 -16.92
N VAL A 165 -2.03 -4.01 -16.37
CA VAL A 165 -2.05 -2.54 -16.48
C VAL A 165 -1.79 -2.10 -17.93
N ALA A 166 -0.86 -2.74 -18.63
CA ALA A 166 -0.55 -2.47 -20.04
C ALA A 166 -1.74 -2.79 -20.98
N GLU A 167 -2.45 -3.90 -20.76
CA GLU A 167 -3.71 -4.20 -21.45
C GLU A 167 -4.74 -3.09 -21.24
N VAL A 168 -4.95 -2.64 -19.99
CA VAL A 168 -5.91 -1.57 -19.69
C VAL A 168 -5.51 -0.26 -20.37
N CYS A 169 -4.23 0.11 -20.32
CA CYS A 169 -3.72 1.33 -20.97
C CYS A 169 -3.93 1.28 -22.48
N ARG A 170 -3.55 0.17 -23.14
CA ARG A 170 -3.76 -0.06 -24.58
C ARG A 170 -5.24 -0.01 -24.98
N ASN A 171 -6.08 -0.76 -24.27
CA ASN A 171 -7.51 -0.89 -24.60
C ASN A 171 -8.24 0.44 -24.41
N LEU A 172 -7.88 1.23 -23.38
CA LEU A 172 -8.43 2.57 -23.18
C LEU A 172 -7.89 3.59 -24.20
N TYR A 173 -6.60 3.53 -24.57
CA TYR A 173 -6.01 4.41 -25.58
C TYR A 173 -6.66 4.23 -26.96
N LYS A 174 -6.76 2.97 -27.45
CA LYS A 174 -7.38 2.68 -28.75
C LYS A 174 -8.84 3.11 -28.76
N ARG A 175 -9.59 2.74 -27.71
CA ARG A 175 -10.98 3.16 -27.56
C ARG A 175 -11.15 4.69 -27.58
N ALA A 176 -10.19 5.46 -27.03
CA ALA A 176 -10.20 6.92 -27.05
C ALA A 176 -9.93 7.56 -28.42
N ARG A 177 -9.47 6.80 -29.42
CA ARG A 177 -9.40 7.22 -30.84
C ARG A 177 -10.73 6.97 -31.55
N ASP A 178 -11.40 5.86 -31.21
CA ASP A 178 -12.65 5.43 -31.85
C ASP A 178 -13.92 6.11 -31.27
N LYS A 179 -13.93 6.35 -29.95
CA LYS A 179 -15.09 6.84 -29.17
C LYS A 179 -14.62 7.68 -27.98
N GLU A 180 -15.40 8.68 -27.57
CA GLU A 180 -15.08 9.44 -26.36
C GLU A 180 -15.14 8.54 -25.11
N LEU A 181 -14.15 8.69 -24.22
CA LEU A 181 -14.09 8.01 -22.91
C LEU A 181 -14.85 8.80 -21.84
N SER A 182 -15.49 8.09 -20.92
CA SER A 182 -16.01 8.70 -19.70
C SER A 182 -14.87 9.35 -18.88
N LEU A 183 -15.15 10.43 -18.14
CA LEU A 183 -14.18 11.11 -17.28
C LEU A 183 -13.45 10.15 -16.31
N MET A 184 -14.16 9.11 -15.84
CA MET A 184 -13.61 8.08 -14.96
C MET A 184 -12.71 7.10 -15.70
N GLU A 185 -13.03 6.74 -16.95
CA GLU A 185 -12.15 5.94 -17.81
C GLU A 185 -10.90 6.73 -18.22
N LYS A 186 -11.03 8.03 -18.51
CA LYS A 186 -9.88 8.90 -18.80
C LYS A 186 -8.92 9.00 -17.61
N ARG A 187 -9.43 9.21 -16.38
CA ARG A 187 -8.63 9.17 -15.15
C ARG A 187 -7.98 7.80 -14.90
N LEU A 188 -8.67 6.71 -15.25
CA LEU A 188 -8.13 5.35 -15.14
C LEU A 188 -7.01 5.11 -16.16
N TYR A 189 -7.15 5.63 -17.38
CA TYR A 189 -6.09 5.64 -18.39
C TYR A 189 -4.87 6.46 -17.93
N GLU A 190 -5.07 7.70 -17.46
CA GLU A 190 -3.99 8.57 -16.93
C GLU A 190 -3.24 7.89 -15.78
N SER A 191 -3.96 7.22 -14.86
CA SER A 191 -3.36 6.43 -13.77
C SER A 191 -2.57 5.22 -14.27
N ALA A 192 -3.11 4.46 -15.23
CA ALA A 192 -2.42 3.30 -15.82
C ALA A 192 -1.17 3.72 -16.62
N TYR A 193 -1.26 4.81 -17.39
CA TYR A 193 -0.17 5.39 -18.17
C TYR A 193 0.98 5.83 -17.27
N ASN A 194 0.69 6.58 -16.19
CA ASN A 194 1.71 6.99 -15.22
C ASN A 194 2.35 5.79 -14.49
N LEU A 195 1.57 4.74 -14.21
CA LEU A 195 2.05 3.51 -13.60
C LEU A 195 3.04 2.76 -14.51
N ILE A 196 2.69 2.58 -15.80
CA ILE A 196 3.60 1.95 -16.79
C ILE A 196 4.82 2.82 -17.03
N THR A 197 4.64 4.14 -17.17
CA THR A 197 5.73 5.07 -17.50
C THR A 197 6.78 5.12 -16.39
N SER A 198 6.37 5.21 -15.13
CA SER A 198 7.29 5.19 -13.98
C SER A 198 7.99 3.84 -13.79
N GLU A 199 7.32 2.72 -14.05
CA GLU A 199 7.93 1.38 -13.97
C GLU A 199 8.90 1.11 -15.13
N ILE A 200 8.59 1.54 -16.36
CA ILE A 200 9.49 1.42 -17.52
C ILE A 200 10.69 2.36 -17.38
N ALA A 201 10.51 3.58 -16.86
CA ALA A 201 11.61 4.52 -16.61
C ALA A 201 12.70 3.91 -15.72
N ILE A 202 12.32 3.40 -14.54
CA ILE A 202 13.26 2.75 -13.62
C ILE A 202 13.75 1.40 -14.15
N ALA A 203 12.90 0.60 -14.81
CA ALA A 203 13.32 -0.68 -15.39
C ALA A 203 14.33 -0.52 -16.53
N LYS A 204 14.30 0.59 -17.29
CA LYS A 204 15.27 0.90 -18.35
C LYS A 204 16.46 1.74 -17.92
N ASP A 205 16.34 2.51 -16.84
CA ASP A 205 17.26 3.55 -16.40
C ASP A 205 17.26 4.77 -17.36
N ILE A 206 16.06 5.35 -17.55
CA ILE A 206 15.78 6.53 -18.40
C ILE A 206 14.81 7.50 -17.70
N THR A 207 14.66 8.73 -18.21
CA THR A 207 13.71 9.69 -17.63
C THR A 207 12.25 9.28 -17.86
N GLN A 208 11.35 9.82 -17.03
CA GLN A 208 9.91 9.60 -17.17
C GLN A 208 9.36 10.19 -18.49
N GLU A 209 9.98 11.25 -19.02
CA GLU A 209 9.58 11.88 -20.28
C GLU A 209 9.99 11.03 -21.49
N GLU A 210 11.22 10.49 -21.51
CA GLU A 210 11.65 9.53 -22.54
C GLU A 210 10.82 8.24 -22.51
N ALA A 211 10.50 7.73 -21.32
CA ALA A 211 9.62 6.58 -21.15
C ALA A 211 8.21 6.87 -21.69
N GLY A 212 7.66 8.06 -21.41
CA GLY A 212 6.34 8.48 -21.90
C GLY A 212 6.31 8.62 -23.41
N ASN A 213 7.28 9.33 -23.99
CA ASN A 213 7.41 9.48 -25.45
C ASN A 213 7.50 8.12 -26.16
N MET A 214 8.25 7.18 -25.60
CA MET A 214 8.34 5.82 -26.12
C MET A 214 7.02 5.04 -26.03
N ILE A 215 6.27 5.17 -24.93
CA ILE A 215 4.95 4.52 -24.79
C ILE A 215 3.95 5.15 -25.78
N SER A 216 3.99 6.47 -25.98
CA SER A 216 3.16 7.18 -26.96
C SER A 216 3.44 6.73 -28.39
N ASP A 217 4.72 6.60 -28.78
CA ASP A 217 5.15 6.05 -30.08
C ASP A 217 4.69 4.60 -30.32
N ILE A 218 4.68 3.76 -29.27
CA ILE A 218 4.20 2.37 -29.34
C ILE A 218 2.67 2.28 -29.50
N LEU A 219 1.92 3.29 -29.05
CA LEU A 219 0.45 3.33 -29.06
C LEU A 219 -0.14 4.04 -30.28
N SER A 220 0.62 4.93 -30.93
CA SER A 220 0.16 5.79 -32.04
C SER A 220 -0.21 5.04 -33.32
#